data_AF-A0A1A8I748-F1
#
_entry.id   AF-A0A1A8I748-F1
#
_cell.length_a   1.000
_cell.length_b   1.000
_cell.length_c   1.000
_cell.angle_alpha   90.00
_cell.angle_beta   90.00
_cell.angle_gamma   90.00
#
_symmetry.space_group_name_H-M   'P 1'
#
loop_
_entity.id
_entity.type
_entity.pdbx_description
1 polymer ?
#
loop_
_entity_poly.entity_id
_entity_poly.type
_entity_poly.pdbx_seq_one_letter_code
_entity_poly.pdbx_strand_id
1 'polypeptide(L)'
;MTRLRRKALVALFLFTLFIFGTMMGLRTLKPSDGFSDLAPGMDLIGERSERKDVLASPGQIHRGSSDTKVVFSRSDRDYGIFYDVHIFYYLWYGSPSMDQQYIHWDHPLVPHWDPKIAASHAQGRHVPPDDIAASFYPEMGPYSSRDPTVLESHMAQIEASAAGVLVLSWYPPGVADPHGQPTEDLVPAVLDAAQRHSIKPYKGRTDQSMHENIRYIIDRYGTHDAFYRFRTSTGQVLPLFYVYDSYLTPAESWAELLTAKGSQSIRGTPYDGVFVALIVEERHKREILASGFDGMYTYFASNGFSFGSSHQNWKAIKTFCDANNLLFIPSVGPGYVDTAVRPWNNHNTRNRVNGRYYETSLQAALSVRPEIVTITSFNQWHEGTQIERAVPKKTSTHVYLDYQPNQPDHYLRLTRQWAESFNKEKDKWLM
;
A
#
# COMPACT_ATOMS: atom_id res chain seq x y z
N MET A 1 58.45 18.65 -6.12
CA MET A 1 57.39 17.65 -6.37
C MET A 1 57.03 16.76 -5.16
N THR A 2 57.89 16.60 -4.15
CA THR A 2 57.65 15.73 -2.97
C THR A 2 56.67 16.29 -1.92
N ARG A 3 56.59 17.63 -1.75
CA ARG A 3 55.67 18.28 -0.80
C ARG A 3 54.19 18.21 -1.22
N LEU A 4 53.88 18.31 -2.51
CA LEU A 4 52.49 18.23 -3.02
C LEU A 4 51.93 16.81 -2.88
N ARG A 5 52.75 15.79 -3.18
CA ARG A 5 52.36 14.37 -3.02
C ARG A 5 52.09 14.01 -1.56
N ARG A 6 52.86 14.55 -0.60
CA ARG A 6 52.59 14.37 0.83
C ARG A 6 51.25 14.98 1.26
N LYS A 7 50.90 16.17 0.78
CA LYS A 7 49.60 16.80 1.11
C LYS A 7 48.41 16.02 0.54
N ALA A 8 48.53 15.52 -0.69
CA ALA A 8 47.48 14.69 -1.30
C ALA A 8 47.31 13.34 -0.58
N LEU A 9 48.41 12.69 -0.17
CA LEU A 9 48.37 11.45 0.61
C LEU A 9 47.79 11.66 2.01
N VAL A 10 48.11 12.78 2.67
CA VAL A 10 47.51 13.13 3.98
C VAL A 10 46.02 13.41 3.84
N ALA A 11 45.59 14.11 2.79
CA ALA A 11 44.16 14.35 2.55
C ALA A 11 43.40 13.04 2.26
N LEU A 12 43.97 12.14 1.45
CA LEU A 12 43.38 10.84 1.15
C LEU A 12 43.28 9.96 2.42
N PHE A 13 44.31 10.00 3.27
CA PHE A 13 44.35 9.27 4.55
C PHE A 13 43.30 9.81 5.54
N LEU A 14 43.15 11.13 5.65
CA LEU A 14 42.12 11.74 6.50
C LEU A 14 40.71 11.45 5.98
N PHE A 15 40.52 11.43 4.65
CA PHE A 15 39.24 11.08 4.04
C PHE A 15 38.86 9.60 4.26
N THR A 16 39.84 8.69 4.17
CA THR A 16 39.62 7.27 4.48
C THR A 16 39.36 7.05 5.96
N LEU A 17 40.07 7.75 6.86
CA LEU A 17 39.77 7.75 8.31
C LEU A 17 38.36 8.27 8.62
N PHE A 18 37.90 9.29 7.91
CA PHE A 18 36.54 9.82 8.07
C PHE A 18 35.48 8.80 7.62
N ILE A 19 35.68 8.13 6.49
CA ILE A 19 34.78 7.07 6.00
C ILE A 19 34.78 5.87 6.97
N PHE A 20 35.95 5.44 7.44
CA PHE A 20 36.01 4.33 8.39
C PHE A 20 35.44 4.71 9.76
N GLY A 21 35.65 5.94 10.23
CA GLY A 21 35.08 6.46 11.48
C GLY A 21 33.57 6.58 11.42
N THR A 22 33.01 7.05 10.30
CA THR A 22 31.56 7.11 10.09
C THR A 22 30.95 5.72 9.93
N MET A 23 31.61 4.80 9.22
CA MET A 23 31.17 3.40 9.14
C MET A 23 31.24 2.65 10.49
N MET A 24 32.27 2.93 11.32
CA MET A 24 32.34 2.39 12.68
C MET A 24 31.28 3.01 13.58
N GLY A 25 31.02 4.32 13.49
CA GLY A 25 29.96 5.00 14.23
C GLY A 25 28.56 4.46 13.88
N LEU A 26 28.30 4.20 12.60
CA LEU A 26 27.06 3.58 12.12
C LEU A 26 26.94 2.11 12.53
N ARG A 27 28.06 1.39 12.74
CA ARG A 27 28.09 0.00 13.23
C ARG A 27 27.99 -0.13 14.75
N THR A 28 28.36 0.91 15.51
CA THR A 28 28.17 0.95 16.96
C THR A 28 26.75 1.34 17.38
N LEU A 29 25.95 1.84 16.44
CA LEU A 29 24.51 1.99 16.62
C LEU A 29 23.85 0.61 16.48
N LYS A 30 23.92 -0.19 17.54
CA LYS A 30 22.93 -1.24 17.76
C LYS A 30 21.61 -0.56 18.17
N PRO A 31 20.46 -0.99 17.64
CA PRO A 31 19.19 -0.71 18.30
C PRO A 31 19.16 -1.56 19.57
N SER A 32 19.30 -0.92 20.72
CA SER A 32 18.98 -1.50 22.01
C SER A 32 17.85 -0.67 22.64
N ASP A 33 16.66 -1.26 22.55
CA ASP A 33 15.58 -1.38 23.54
C ASP A 33 14.92 -0.09 24.08
N GLY A 34 13.60 0.09 24.04
CA GLY A 34 12.55 -0.82 23.58
C GLY A 34 11.17 -0.15 23.48
N PHE A 35 10.30 -0.78 22.68
CA PHE A 35 8.87 -0.84 22.94
C PHE A 35 8.66 -1.94 24.00
N SER A 36 8.13 -1.52 25.15
CA SER A 36 7.48 -2.27 26.24
C SER A 36 8.10 -3.56 26.83
N ASP A 37 8.22 -3.49 28.16
CA ASP A 37 8.45 -4.56 29.13
C ASP A 37 7.60 -5.82 28.90
N LEU A 38 8.24 -6.99 28.99
CA LEU A 38 7.90 -8.13 29.87
C LEU A 38 8.77 -9.33 29.47
N ALA A 39 9.72 -9.69 30.33
CA ALA A 39 10.47 -10.94 30.22
C ALA A 39 9.62 -12.12 30.71
N PRO A 40 9.86 -13.33 30.17
CA PRO A 40 10.03 -14.45 31.07
C PRO A 40 11.28 -15.27 30.75
N GLY A 41 11.90 -15.76 31.83
CA GLY A 41 13.10 -16.58 31.82
C GLY A 41 12.90 -17.96 31.19
N MET A 42 14.01 -18.47 30.69
CA MET A 42 14.19 -19.86 30.29
C MET A 42 14.26 -20.77 31.52
N ASP A 43 13.67 -21.96 31.40
CA ASP A 43 14.32 -23.19 31.86
C ASP A 43 14.09 -24.30 30.83
N LEU A 44 15.20 -24.98 30.52
CA LEU A 44 15.32 -26.15 29.64
C LEU A 44 15.16 -27.44 30.44
N ILE A 45 14.70 -28.50 29.75
CA ILE A 45 14.82 -29.97 29.96
C ILE A 45 13.49 -30.55 29.42
N GLY A 46 13.36 -31.57 28.58
CA GLY A 46 14.24 -32.57 27.99
C GLY A 46 13.33 -33.67 27.38
N GLU A 47 13.89 -34.51 26.52
CA GLU A 47 13.39 -35.85 26.10
C GLU A 47 12.37 -36.02 24.95
N ARG A 48 12.91 -36.34 23.77
CA ARG A 48 12.86 -37.64 23.03
C ARG A 48 11.54 -38.43 22.80
N SER A 49 11.42 -38.90 21.54
CA SER A 49 10.58 -40.00 20.98
C SER A 49 9.09 -39.65 20.75
N GLU A 50 8.37 -40.08 19.71
CA GLU A 50 8.54 -41.19 18.77
C GLU A 50 7.57 -41.01 17.56
N ARG A 51 7.88 -41.65 16.42
CA ARG A 51 7.04 -41.72 15.20
C ARG A 51 5.70 -42.42 15.44
N LYS A 52 4.66 -42.01 14.69
CA LYS A 52 3.73 -42.95 14.01
C LYS A 52 2.89 -42.29 12.91
N ASP A 53 2.98 -42.88 11.73
CA ASP A 53 2.14 -42.67 10.55
C ASP A 53 0.70 -43.16 10.80
N VAL A 54 -0.31 -42.43 10.31
CA VAL A 54 -1.58 -43.03 9.84
C VAL A 54 -2.14 -42.23 8.66
N LEU A 55 -2.25 -42.93 7.53
CA LEU A 55 -3.02 -42.59 6.32
C LEU A 55 -4.53 -42.50 6.60
N ALA A 56 -5.22 -41.53 5.98
CA ALA A 56 -6.62 -41.71 5.56
C ALA A 56 -6.96 -40.79 4.36
N SER A 57 -7.49 -41.41 3.31
CA SER A 57 -7.94 -40.80 2.04
C SER A 57 -9.32 -40.11 2.14
N PRO A 58 -9.70 -39.25 1.18
CA PRO A 58 -10.80 -38.29 1.32
C PRO A 58 -12.15 -38.79 0.77
N GLY A 59 -13.23 -38.47 1.49
CA GLY A 59 -14.62 -38.68 1.07
C GLY A 59 -15.19 -37.47 0.33
N GLN A 60 -15.81 -37.74 -0.82
CA GLN A 60 -16.54 -36.80 -1.68
C GLN A 60 -17.77 -36.20 -0.98
N ILE A 61 -17.96 -34.87 -1.08
CA ILE A 61 -19.28 -34.24 -0.88
C ILE A 61 -19.55 -33.22 -2.00
N HIS A 62 -20.82 -33.26 -2.41
CA HIS A 62 -21.46 -32.72 -3.60
C HIS A 62 -21.30 -31.22 -3.89
N ARG A 63 -21.23 -30.93 -5.20
CA ARG A 63 -21.41 -29.63 -5.84
C ARG A 63 -22.83 -29.09 -5.62
N GLY A 64 -22.95 -27.94 -4.97
CA GLY A 64 -24.08 -27.03 -5.10
C GLY A 64 -23.63 -25.80 -5.89
N SER A 65 -24.19 -25.61 -7.08
CA SER A 65 -23.94 -24.47 -7.95
C SER A 65 -24.56 -23.20 -7.36
N SER A 66 -23.75 -22.27 -6.87
CA SER A 66 -24.13 -20.87 -6.74
C SER A 66 -23.39 -20.11 -7.83
N ASP A 67 -24.09 -19.74 -8.89
CA ASP A 67 -23.58 -18.90 -9.97
C ASP A 67 -23.32 -17.47 -9.45
N THR A 68 -22.23 -17.29 -8.70
CA THR A 68 -21.60 -15.98 -8.52
C THR A 68 -20.92 -15.66 -9.84
N LYS A 69 -21.30 -14.55 -10.48
CA LYS A 69 -20.67 -14.07 -11.72
C LYS A 69 -19.18 -13.82 -11.47
N VAL A 70 -18.34 -14.82 -11.76
CA VAL A 70 -16.89 -14.68 -11.80
C VAL A 70 -16.56 -13.84 -13.04
N VAL A 71 -16.50 -12.52 -12.87
CA VAL A 71 -16.06 -11.62 -13.94
C VAL A 71 -14.58 -11.88 -14.20
N PHE A 72 -14.30 -12.33 -15.42
CA PHE A 72 -13.01 -12.80 -15.90
C PHE A 72 -11.96 -11.68 -15.90
N SER A 73 -10.68 -12.04 -15.91
CA SER A 73 -9.53 -11.16 -16.21
C SER A 73 -9.51 -10.68 -17.67
N ARG A 74 -10.67 -10.54 -18.30
CA ARG A 74 -10.83 -9.92 -19.61
C ARG A 74 -11.59 -8.65 -19.35
N SER A 75 -11.00 -7.54 -19.75
CA SER A 75 -11.66 -6.25 -19.88
C SER A 75 -13.12 -6.47 -20.28
N ASP A 76 -14.06 -5.92 -19.51
CA ASP A 76 -15.40 -5.74 -20.04
C ASP A 76 -15.21 -4.78 -21.21
N ARG A 77 -15.15 -5.34 -22.42
CA ARG A 77 -14.78 -4.61 -23.65
C ARG A 77 -15.74 -3.46 -23.94
N ASP A 78 -16.91 -3.48 -23.30
CA ASP A 78 -17.92 -2.43 -23.37
C ASP A 78 -17.63 -1.25 -22.44
N TYR A 79 -16.79 -1.40 -21.39
CA TYR A 79 -16.57 -0.36 -20.36
C TYR A 79 -15.11 0.10 -20.20
N GLY A 80 -14.13 -0.57 -20.80
CA GLY A 80 -12.75 -0.09 -20.79
C GLY A 80 -12.10 -0.04 -19.39
N ILE A 81 -12.55 -0.90 -18.46
CA ILE A 81 -12.00 -1.07 -17.11
C ILE A 81 -10.98 -2.21 -17.09
N PHE A 82 -9.88 -2.04 -16.34
CA PHE A 82 -8.79 -3.02 -16.23
C PHE A 82 -8.64 -3.54 -14.79
N TYR A 83 -9.01 -4.80 -14.56
CA TYR A 83 -8.94 -5.45 -13.24
C TYR A 83 -7.53 -5.80 -12.76
N ASP A 84 -6.53 -5.62 -13.62
CA ASP A 84 -5.10 -5.74 -13.27
C ASP A 84 -4.49 -4.40 -12.83
N VAL A 85 -5.30 -3.33 -12.80
CA VAL A 85 -4.92 -2.01 -12.30
C VAL A 85 -5.68 -1.76 -11.00
N HIS A 86 -4.93 -1.79 -9.91
CA HIS A 86 -5.44 -1.61 -8.55
C HIS A 86 -5.12 -0.20 -8.05
N ILE A 87 -5.95 0.40 -7.19
CA ILE A 87 -5.73 1.75 -6.67
C ILE A 87 -6.04 1.86 -5.18
N PHE A 88 -5.09 2.37 -4.38
CA PHE A 88 -5.29 2.55 -2.94
C PHE A 88 -6.27 3.68 -2.63
N TYR A 89 -7.21 3.43 -1.71
CA TYR A 89 -8.34 4.29 -1.40
C TYR A 89 -8.61 4.39 0.10
N TYR A 90 -8.98 5.58 0.57
CA TYR A 90 -9.12 5.91 1.98
C TYR A 90 -10.52 6.47 2.28
N LEU A 91 -11.16 5.95 3.34
CA LEU A 91 -12.52 6.31 3.78
C LEU A 91 -12.56 7.13 5.06
N TRP A 92 -11.45 7.74 5.44
CA TRP A 92 -11.27 8.31 6.77
C TRP A 92 -11.60 9.81 6.87
N TYR A 93 -12.05 10.43 5.77
CA TYR A 93 -12.33 11.87 5.74
C TYR A 93 -13.71 12.17 6.31
N GLY A 94 -13.83 13.20 7.14
CA GLY A 94 -15.11 13.60 7.75
C GLY A 94 -15.36 15.11 7.66
N SER A 95 -16.63 15.51 7.60
CA SER A 95 -17.05 16.92 7.56
C SER A 95 -18.09 17.24 8.63
N PRO A 96 -18.17 18.50 9.13
CA PRO A 96 -19.10 18.86 10.21
C PRO A 96 -20.58 18.55 9.92
N SER A 97 -21.00 18.61 8.65
CA SER A 97 -22.39 18.37 8.26
C SER A 97 -22.82 16.90 8.37
N MET A 98 -21.87 15.96 8.29
CA MET A 98 -22.15 14.51 8.30
C MET A 98 -21.56 13.82 9.54
N ASP A 99 -20.39 14.28 9.99
CA ASP A 99 -19.57 13.65 11.02
C ASP A 99 -19.45 14.49 12.30
N GLN A 100 -20.20 15.60 12.40
CA GLN A 100 -20.21 16.58 13.51
C GLN A 100 -18.91 17.39 13.66
N GLN A 101 -17.80 16.93 13.10
CA GLN A 101 -16.51 17.59 13.07
C GLN A 101 -15.75 17.26 11.78
N TYR A 102 -14.67 17.99 11.52
CA TYR A 102 -13.70 17.53 10.53
C TYR A 102 -12.94 16.32 11.09
N ILE A 103 -12.67 15.35 10.23
CA ILE A 103 -11.84 14.19 10.53
C ILE A 103 -10.82 14.06 9.40
N HIS A 104 -9.56 13.82 9.74
CA HIS A 104 -8.39 13.83 8.85
C HIS A 104 -8.06 15.19 8.21
N TRP A 105 -9.05 15.99 7.79
CA TRP A 105 -8.78 17.33 7.24
C TRP A 105 -8.12 18.26 8.25
N ASP A 106 -8.42 18.10 9.54
CA ASP A 106 -7.87 18.82 10.68
C ASP A 106 -6.66 18.07 11.30
N HIS A 107 -5.89 17.31 10.51
CA HIS A 107 -4.77 16.54 11.06
C HIS A 107 -3.77 17.43 11.83
N PRO A 108 -3.17 16.95 12.95
CA PRO A 108 -2.07 17.65 13.60
C PRO A 108 -0.78 17.58 12.78
N LEU A 109 0.11 18.56 12.92
CA LEU A 109 1.47 18.44 12.40
C LEU A 109 2.22 17.41 13.25
N VAL A 110 2.76 16.37 12.61
CA VAL A 110 3.46 15.27 13.26
C VAL A 110 4.87 15.72 13.62
N PRO A 111 5.24 15.72 14.92
CA PRO A 111 6.59 16.11 15.33
C PRO A 111 7.63 15.11 14.83
N HIS A 112 8.84 15.60 14.57
CA HIS A 112 9.98 14.72 14.33
C HIS A 112 10.33 13.95 15.61
N TRP A 113 10.79 12.69 15.50
CA TRP A 113 11.12 11.86 16.66
C TRP A 113 12.28 12.40 17.49
N ASP A 114 13.25 13.08 16.85
CA ASP A 114 14.29 13.86 17.53
C ASP A 114 13.70 15.20 18.02
N PRO A 115 13.63 15.43 19.35
CA PRO A 115 13.09 16.67 19.91
C PRO A 115 13.79 17.95 19.43
N LYS A 116 15.09 17.87 19.10
CA LYS A 116 15.86 19.03 18.62
C LYS A 116 15.42 19.45 17.23
N ILE A 117 15.14 18.46 16.36
CA ILE A 117 14.60 18.71 15.03
C ILE A 117 13.14 19.16 15.15
N ALA A 118 12.35 18.51 16.00
CA ALA A 118 10.94 18.87 16.22
C ALA A 118 10.76 20.34 16.64
N ALA A 119 11.64 20.88 17.49
CA ALA A 119 11.61 22.27 17.93
C ALA A 119 11.85 23.30 16.80
N SER A 120 12.42 22.87 15.67
CA SER A 120 12.70 23.72 14.50
C SER A 120 11.56 23.74 13.47
N HIS A 121 10.51 22.94 13.67
CA HIS A 121 9.37 22.84 12.76
C HIS A 121 8.08 23.38 13.40
N ALA A 122 7.16 23.81 12.54
CA ALA A 122 5.85 24.25 12.97
C ALA A 122 5.10 23.13 13.71
N GLN A 123 4.33 23.52 14.71
CA GLN A 123 3.46 22.64 15.49
C GLN A 123 2.04 23.19 15.45
N GLY A 124 1.06 22.33 15.67
CA GLY A 124 -0.34 22.72 15.73
C GLY A 124 -1.22 21.74 14.97
N ARG A 125 -2.38 22.24 14.59
CA ARG A 125 -3.42 21.50 13.90
C ARG A 125 -3.99 22.36 12.78
N HIS A 126 -4.26 21.74 11.64
CA HIS A 126 -4.95 22.42 10.55
C HIS A 126 -6.38 22.82 10.95
N VAL A 127 -6.88 23.92 10.41
CA VAL A 127 -8.23 24.45 10.68
C VAL A 127 -9.06 24.54 9.39
N PRO A 128 -9.76 23.46 9.00
CA PRO A 128 -10.61 23.45 7.80
C PRO A 128 -11.80 24.44 7.92
N PRO A 129 -12.37 24.90 6.80
CA PRO A 129 -12.18 24.38 5.44
C PRO A 129 -11.03 25.03 4.65
N ASP A 130 -10.52 26.19 5.07
CA ASP A 130 -9.51 26.92 4.29
C ASP A 130 -8.08 26.42 4.52
N ASP A 131 -7.79 25.88 5.71
CA ASP A 131 -6.51 25.26 6.08
C ASP A 131 -6.72 23.76 6.35
N ILE A 132 -6.39 22.93 5.36
CA ILE A 132 -6.53 21.47 5.45
C ILE A 132 -5.16 20.80 5.50
N ALA A 133 -5.12 19.60 6.09
CA ALA A 133 -3.94 18.75 6.19
C ALA A 133 -3.52 18.11 4.85
N ALA A 134 -3.31 18.92 3.81
CA ALA A 134 -2.90 18.48 2.50
C ALA A 134 -2.16 19.59 1.76
N SER A 135 -1.21 19.21 0.91
CA SER A 135 -0.49 20.18 0.06
C SER A 135 -1.29 20.58 -1.20
N PHE A 136 -2.35 19.84 -1.51
CA PHE A 136 -3.28 20.08 -2.62
C PHE A 136 -4.71 20.22 -2.07
N TYR A 137 -5.60 20.86 -2.81
CA TYR A 137 -6.99 21.07 -2.39
C TYR A 137 -7.99 20.25 -3.25
N PRO A 138 -8.87 19.41 -2.66
CA PRO A 138 -9.84 18.61 -3.41
C PRO A 138 -10.86 19.47 -4.16
N GLU A 139 -11.26 19.03 -5.37
CA GLU A 139 -12.35 19.67 -6.13
C GLU A 139 -13.67 19.67 -5.33
N MET A 140 -13.91 18.61 -4.56
CA MET A 140 -15.10 18.47 -3.71
C MET A 140 -14.96 19.13 -2.32
N GLY A 141 -13.86 19.85 -2.08
CA GLY A 141 -13.54 20.44 -0.78
C GLY A 141 -13.24 19.38 0.31
N PRO A 142 -13.15 19.79 1.59
CA PRO A 142 -12.97 18.87 2.71
C PRO A 142 -14.25 18.07 2.98
N TYR A 143 -14.44 17.04 2.17
CA TYR A 143 -15.62 16.21 2.11
C TYR A 143 -15.73 15.20 3.25
N SER A 144 -16.91 14.58 3.39
CA SER A 144 -17.08 13.37 4.21
C SER A 144 -17.03 12.13 3.33
N SER A 145 -16.24 11.14 3.70
CA SER A 145 -16.25 9.80 3.11
C SER A 145 -17.57 9.05 3.36
N ARG A 146 -18.42 9.53 4.27
CA ARG A 146 -19.77 9.01 4.52
C ARG A 146 -20.83 9.57 3.57
N ASP A 147 -20.51 10.62 2.80
CA ASP A 147 -21.45 11.23 1.87
C ASP A 147 -21.63 10.34 0.62
N PRO A 148 -22.85 9.83 0.36
CA PRO A 148 -23.11 9.00 -0.83
C PRO A 148 -22.76 9.72 -2.14
N THR A 149 -22.92 11.04 -2.20
CA THR A 149 -22.60 11.84 -3.40
C THR A 149 -21.10 11.85 -3.67
N VAL A 150 -20.30 11.91 -2.60
CA VAL A 150 -18.84 11.83 -2.66
C VAL A 150 -18.41 10.43 -3.09
N LEU A 151 -19.04 9.38 -2.54
CA LEU A 151 -18.76 8.00 -2.94
C LEU A 151 -19.07 7.75 -4.42
N GLU A 152 -20.23 8.18 -4.92
CA GLU A 152 -20.55 8.06 -6.36
C GLU A 152 -19.56 8.84 -7.23
N SER A 153 -19.19 10.06 -6.83
CA SER A 153 -18.18 10.85 -7.54
C SER A 153 -16.83 10.15 -7.57
N HIS A 154 -16.41 9.53 -6.46
CA HIS A 154 -15.18 8.75 -6.40
C HIS A 154 -15.22 7.55 -7.35
N MET A 155 -16.29 6.76 -7.34
CA MET A 155 -16.41 5.61 -8.24
C MET A 155 -16.41 6.04 -9.71
N ALA A 156 -17.11 7.12 -10.06
CA ALA A 156 -17.08 7.69 -11.40
C ALA A 156 -15.67 8.19 -11.81
N GLN A 157 -14.90 8.78 -10.89
CA GLN A 157 -13.51 9.17 -11.15
C GLN A 157 -12.58 7.96 -11.33
N ILE A 158 -12.78 6.90 -10.56
CA ILE A 158 -11.99 5.66 -10.66
C ILE A 158 -12.30 4.93 -11.97
N GLU A 159 -13.57 4.83 -12.35
CA GLU A 159 -13.99 4.37 -13.68
C GLU A 159 -13.38 5.26 -14.79
N ALA A 160 -13.35 6.59 -14.59
CA ALA A 160 -12.69 7.53 -15.51
C ALA A 160 -11.17 7.27 -15.65
N SER A 161 -10.54 6.69 -14.62
CA SER A 161 -9.13 6.27 -14.63
C SER A 161 -8.91 4.87 -15.23
N ALA A 162 -9.99 4.12 -15.50
CA ALA A 162 -9.97 2.73 -15.94
C ALA A 162 -9.38 1.71 -14.95
N ALA A 163 -9.09 2.11 -13.70
CA ALA A 163 -8.72 1.17 -12.65
C ALA A 163 -9.93 0.32 -12.23
N GLY A 164 -9.79 -1.01 -12.24
CA GLY A 164 -10.90 -1.93 -11.94
C GLY A 164 -10.98 -2.40 -10.50
N VAL A 165 -9.99 -2.09 -9.67
CA VAL A 165 -9.92 -2.59 -8.30
C VAL A 165 -9.54 -1.47 -7.34
N LEU A 166 -10.42 -1.22 -6.38
CA LEU A 166 -10.22 -0.33 -5.25
C LEU A 166 -9.51 -1.10 -4.13
N VAL A 167 -8.41 -0.59 -3.61
CA VAL A 167 -7.73 -1.18 -2.45
C VAL A 167 -8.04 -0.31 -1.25
N LEU A 168 -9.13 -0.65 -0.57
CA LEU A 168 -9.71 0.06 0.57
C LEU A 168 -8.87 -0.08 1.84
N SER A 169 -8.35 1.03 2.39
CA SER A 169 -7.81 1.03 3.76
C SER A 169 -8.89 0.61 4.76
N TRP A 170 -8.63 -0.44 5.54
CA TRP A 170 -9.57 -1.03 6.48
C TRP A 170 -8.92 -1.30 7.84
N TYR A 171 -9.69 -1.04 8.89
CA TYR A 171 -9.37 -1.36 10.27
C TYR A 171 -10.46 -2.28 10.83
N PRO A 172 -10.14 -3.14 11.81
CA PRO A 172 -11.15 -3.98 12.46
C PRO A 172 -12.32 -3.16 13.03
N PRO A 173 -13.52 -3.77 13.18
CA PRO A 173 -14.66 -3.08 13.77
C PRO A 173 -14.31 -2.39 15.10
N GLY A 174 -14.65 -1.11 15.21
CA GLY A 174 -14.34 -0.28 16.39
C GLY A 174 -12.89 0.21 16.48
N VAL A 175 -12.03 -0.11 15.52
CA VAL A 175 -10.63 0.34 15.44
C VAL A 175 -10.48 1.38 14.33
N ALA A 176 -9.57 2.33 14.53
CA ALA A 176 -9.21 3.36 13.57
C ALA A 176 -7.70 3.66 13.65
N ASP A 177 -7.18 4.43 12.69
CA ASP A 177 -5.87 5.03 12.86
C ASP A 177 -5.87 6.09 13.98
N PRO A 178 -4.69 6.52 14.49
CA PRO A 178 -4.58 7.44 15.62
C PRO A 178 -5.26 8.81 15.46
N HIS A 179 -5.61 9.19 14.22
CA HIS A 179 -6.18 10.48 13.86
C HIS A 179 -7.55 10.37 13.17
N GLY A 180 -8.08 9.16 13.04
CA GLY A 180 -9.35 8.86 12.38
C GLY A 180 -10.45 8.37 13.32
N GLN A 181 -11.52 7.86 12.71
CA GLN A 181 -12.63 7.15 13.37
C GLN A 181 -12.88 5.80 12.68
N PRO A 182 -13.59 4.85 13.34
CA PRO A 182 -13.92 3.58 12.71
C PRO A 182 -14.69 3.79 11.39
N THR A 183 -14.26 3.08 10.34
CA THR A 183 -14.81 3.19 8.98
C THR A 183 -15.45 1.90 8.47
N GLU A 184 -15.46 0.84 9.29
CA GLU A 184 -15.97 -0.48 8.89
C GLU A 184 -17.44 -0.43 8.46
N ASP A 185 -18.25 0.41 9.11
CA ASP A 185 -19.66 0.57 8.80
C ASP A 185 -19.92 1.19 7.41
N LEU A 186 -18.89 1.81 6.80
CA LEU A 186 -18.95 2.35 5.44
C LEU A 186 -18.68 1.30 4.35
N VAL A 187 -18.11 0.14 4.71
CA VAL A 187 -17.70 -0.88 3.73
C VAL A 187 -18.88 -1.39 2.88
N PRO A 188 -20.07 -1.67 3.44
CA PRO A 188 -21.24 -2.04 2.62
C PRO A 188 -21.62 -0.96 1.59
N ALA A 189 -21.65 0.31 2.00
CA ALA A 189 -21.99 1.42 1.10
C ALA A 189 -20.96 1.58 -0.03
N VAL A 190 -19.68 1.36 0.26
CA VAL A 190 -18.62 1.34 -0.76
C VAL A 190 -18.77 0.16 -1.70
N LEU A 191 -19.12 -1.03 -1.21
CA LEU A 191 -19.38 -2.20 -2.04
C LEU A 191 -20.56 -1.97 -2.99
N ASP A 192 -21.65 -1.37 -2.51
CA ASP A 192 -22.82 -1.00 -3.32
C ASP A 192 -22.45 0.01 -4.41
N ALA A 193 -21.69 1.06 -4.06
CA ALA A 193 -21.19 2.07 -5.01
C ALA A 193 -20.24 1.45 -6.03
N ALA A 194 -19.31 0.61 -5.56
CA ALA A 194 -18.35 -0.05 -6.41
C ALA A 194 -19.04 -1.02 -7.38
N GLN A 195 -20.09 -1.74 -6.97
CA GLN A 195 -20.87 -2.61 -7.86
C GLN A 195 -21.55 -1.84 -8.99
N ARG A 196 -22.07 -0.63 -8.73
CA ARG A 196 -22.67 0.22 -9.79
C ARG A 196 -21.66 0.62 -10.87
N HIS A 197 -20.37 0.64 -10.52
CA HIS A 197 -19.26 1.04 -11.39
C HIS A 197 -18.30 -0.12 -11.73
N SER A 198 -18.67 -1.37 -11.43
CA SER A 198 -17.82 -2.56 -11.63
C SER A 198 -16.42 -2.50 -10.97
N ILE A 199 -16.31 -1.85 -9.81
CA ILE A 199 -15.09 -1.71 -8.99
C ILE A 199 -15.14 -2.66 -7.78
N LYS A 200 -13.99 -3.03 -7.19
CA LYS A 200 -13.92 -3.99 -6.06
C LYS A 200 -12.98 -3.54 -4.90
N PRO A 201 -13.39 -3.45 -3.60
CA PRO A 201 -12.62 -2.94 -2.42
C PRO A 201 -11.77 -3.99 -1.62
N TYR A 202 -10.76 -3.56 -0.79
CA TYR A 202 -9.94 -4.41 0.17
C TYR A 202 -8.82 -3.71 1.09
N LYS A 203 -8.62 -4.01 2.44
CA LYS A 203 -7.31 -4.18 3.26
C LYS A 203 -7.15 -4.00 4.84
N GLY A 204 -6.58 -5.02 5.58
CA GLY A 204 -6.25 -5.25 7.07
C GLY A 204 -5.40 -4.28 7.99
N ARG A 205 -5.09 -4.44 9.33
CA ARG A 205 -4.64 -5.56 10.27
C ARG A 205 -4.61 -5.28 11.84
N THR A 206 -4.47 -6.32 12.74
CA THR A 206 -3.46 -6.55 13.87
C THR A 206 -3.22 -8.08 14.19
N ASP A 207 -2.27 -8.43 15.08
CA ASP A 207 -1.43 -9.67 15.22
C ASP A 207 -1.97 -10.91 15.96
N GLN A 208 -3.10 -10.85 16.68
CA GLN A 208 -3.77 -12.06 17.21
C GLN A 208 -5.12 -12.34 16.54
N SER A 209 -5.58 -11.41 15.68
CA SER A 209 -6.91 -11.44 15.05
C SER A 209 -6.87 -11.56 13.52
N MET A 210 -5.72 -11.82 12.87
CA MET A 210 -5.67 -11.90 11.40
C MET A 210 -6.56 -13.00 10.83
N HIS A 211 -6.53 -14.19 11.42
CA HIS A 211 -7.45 -15.26 11.06
C HIS A 211 -8.92 -14.81 11.23
N GLU A 212 -9.24 -14.15 12.33
CA GLU A 212 -10.60 -13.67 12.63
C GLU A 212 -11.05 -12.53 11.72
N ASN A 213 -10.15 -11.62 11.34
CA ASN A 213 -10.40 -10.52 10.43
C ASN A 213 -10.59 -11.02 8.99
N ILE A 214 -9.78 -11.99 8.55
CA ILE A 214 -9.96 -12.63 7.24
C ILE A 214 -11.31 -13.33 7.19
N ARG A 215 -11.63 -14.12 8.22
CA ARG A 215 -12.96 -14.73 8.38
C ARG A 215 -14.05 -13.67 8.35
N TYR A 216 -13.94 -12.61 9.14
CA TYR A 216 -14.91 -11.53 9.19
C TYR A 216 -15.14 -10.91 7.81
N ILE A 217 -14.06 -10.56 7.09
CA ILE A 217 -14.14 -9.95 5.76
C ILE A 217 -14.82 -10.91 4.76
N ILE A 218 -14.43 -12.18 4.76
CA ILE A 218 -14.98 -13.17 3.82
C ILE A 218 -16.44 -13.51 4.16
N ASP A 219 -16.78 -13.70 5.44
CA ASP A 219 -18.14 -14.00 5.87
C ASP A 219 -19.08 -12.81 5.65
N ARG A 220 -18.62 -11.60 5.92
CA ARG A 220 -19.43 -10.38 5.82
C ARG A 220 -19.59 -9.88 4.39
N TYR A 221 -18.52 -9.94 3.59
CA TYR A 221 -18.45 -9.29 2.28
C TYR A 221 -18.25 -10.24 1.12
N GLY A 222 -17.80 -11.48 1.37
CA GLY A 222 -17.38 -12.41 0.32
C GLY A 222 -18.47 -12.79 -0.67
N THR A 223 -19.75 -12.73 -0.28
CA THR A 223 -20.89 -13.02 -1.17
C THR A 223 -21.29 -11.82 -2.04
N HIS A 224 -20.71 -10.64 -1.81
CA HIS A 224 -21.02 -9.43 -2.59
C HIS A 224 -20.38 -9.51 -3.99
N ASP A 225 -21.10 -9.08 -5.04
CA ASP A 225 -20.61 -9.20 -6.43
C ASP A 225 -19.37 -8.33 -6.69
N ALA A 226 -19.27 -7.18 -6.02
CA ALA A 226 -18.09 -6.32 -6.02
C ALA A 226 -16.93 -6.86 -5.15
N PHE A 227 -17.03 -8.01 -4.48
CA PHE A 227 -15.90 -8.53 -3.70
C PHE A 227 -14.80 -9.09 -4.62
N TYR A 228 -13.57 -8.56 -4.49
CA TYR A 228 -12.46 -8.93 -5.39
C TYR A 228 -11.98 -10.35 -5.17
N ARG A 229 -11.78 -11.08 -6.28
CA ARG A 229 -11.08 -12.36 -6.31
C ARG A 229 -10.10 -12.37 -7.47
N PHE A 230 -8.88 -12.81 -7.18
CA PHE A 230 -7.81 -13.01 -8.13
C PHE A 230 -7.81 -14.45 -8.62
N ARG A 231 -7.53 -14.64 -9.93
CA ARG A 231 -7.31 -15.97 -10.50
C ARG A 231 -5.81 -16.24 -10.52
N THR A 232 -5.35 -17.21 -9.73
CA THR A 232 -3.96 -17.63 -9.69
C THR A 232 -3.53 -18.32 -10.99
N SER A 233 -2.21 -18.48 -11.18
CA SER A 233 -1.64 -19.26 -12.29
C SER A 233 -2.07 -20.74 -12.29
N THR A 234 -2.45 -21.28 -11.12
CA THR A 234 -3.02 -22.63 -10.97
C THR A 234 -4.51 -22.71 -11.28
N GLY A 235 -5.16 -21.57 -11.57
CA GLY A 235 -6.58 -21.48 -11.89
C GLY A 235 -7.51 -21.34 -10.69
N GLN A 236 -6.97 -21.28 -9.47
CA GLN A 236 -7.77 -21.03 -8.26
C GLN A 236 -8.26 -19.58 -8.25
N VAL A 237 -9.48 -19.36 -7.77
CA VAL A 237 -10.09 -18.03 -7.67
C VAL A 237 -10.22 -17.69 -6.19
N LEU A 238 -9.35 -16.80 -5.70
CA LEU A 238 -9.16 -16.53 -4.27
C LEU A 238 -9.29 -15.03 -3.98
N PRO A 239 -9.80 -14.62 -2.81
CA PRO A 239 -9.68 -13.23 -2.36
C PRO A 239 -8.20 -12.78 -2.35
N LEU A 240 -7.92 -11.51 -2.64
CA LEU A 240 -6.56 -10.97 -2.62
C LEU A 240 -6.39 -9.98 -1.47
N PHE A 241 -5.34 -10.19 -0.67
CA PHE A 241 -5.03 -9.46 0.54
C PHE A 241 -3.63 -8.81 0.49
N TYR A 242 -3.53 -7.51 0.22
CA TYR A 242 -2.33 -6.73 0.58
C TYR A 242 -2.17 -6.62 2.10
N VAL A 243 -0.95 -6.62 2.63
CA VAL A 243 -0.67 -6.43 4.07
C VAL A 243 0.35 -5.31 4.26
N TYR A 244 -0.07 -4.20 4.86
CA TYR A 244 0.78 -3.00 5.05
C TYR A 244 1.66 -3.23 6.26
N ASP A 245 2.92 -2.78 6.19
CA ASP A 245 3.93 -2.99 7.22
C ASP A 245 4.01 -4.45 7.72
N SER A 246 3.87 -5.40 6.78
CA SER A 246 3.90 -6.83 7.08
C SER A 246 5.17 -7.28 7.81
N TYR A 247 6.28 -6.55 7.63
CA TYR A 247 7.57 -6.77 8.29
C TYR A 247 7.55 -6.50 9.81
N LEU A 248 6.51 -5.86 10.35
CA LEU A 248 6.35 -5.68 11.79
C LEU A 248 6.01 -6.98 12.52
N THR A 249 5.57 -8.01 11.80
CA THR A 249 5.37 -9.34 12.35
C THR A 249 6.43 -10.31 11.84
N PRO A 250 7.04 -11.09 12.73
CA PRO A 250 8.09 -12.04 12.35
C PRO A 250 7.62 -13.07 11.31
N ALA A 251 8.55 -13.57 10.52
CA ALA A 251 8.26 -14.50 9.43
C ALA A 251 7.69 -15.83 9.94
N GLU A 252 8.17 -16.31 11.09
CA GLU A 252 7.67 -17.49 11.77
C GLU A 252 6.18 -17.35 12.15
N SER A 253 5.76 -16.20 12.65
CA SER A 253 4.36 -15.95 13.00
C SER A 253 3.47 -15.91 11.75
N TRP A 254 3.96 -15.35 10.64
CA TRP A 254 3.25 -15.43 9.37
C TRP A 254 3.19 -16.85 8.84
N ALA A 255 4.26 -17.64 8.99
CA ALA A 255 4.31 -19.01 8.49
C ALA A 255 3.28 -19.92 9.18
N GLU A 256 2.97 -19.67 10.47
CA GLU A 256 1.90 -20.37 11.19
C GLU A 256 0.51 -20.18 10.56
N LEU A 257 0.29 -19.06 9.84
CA LEU A 257 -0.98 -18.73 9.18
C LEU A 257 -0.95 -19.05 7.67
N LEU A 258 0.14 -18.72 6.98
CA LEU A 258 0.21 -18.67 5.52
C LEU A 258 0.93 -19.88 4.90
N THR A 259 1.46 -20.82 5.68
CA THR A 259 1.99 -22.08 5.14
C THR A 259 1.06 -23.24 5.42
N ALA A 260 1.04 -24.25 4.54
CA ALA A 260 0.20 -25.44 4.71
C ALA A 260 0.50 -26.27 5.98
N LYS A 261 1.67 -26.07 6.60
CA LYS A 261 2.09 -26.77 7.83
C LYS A 261 1.90 -25.93 9.10
N GLY A 262 1.48 -24.67 8.96
CA GLY A 262 1.28 -23.77 10.09
C GLY A 262 0.13 -24.25 10.99
N SER A 263 0.28 -24.06 12.29
CA SER A 263 -0.69 -24.47 13.31
C SER A 263 -2.04 -23.76 13.20
N GLN A 264 -2.09 -22.59 12.55
CA GLN A 264 -3.29 -21.80 12.31
C GLN A 264 -3.54 -21.59 10.81
N SER A 265 -3.08 -22.53 9.99
CA SER A 265 -3.09 -22.37 8.54
C SER A 265 -4.49 -22.11 7.99
N ILE A 266 -4.62 -21.06 7.17
CA ILE A 266 -5.81 -20.82 6.36
C ILE A 266 -5.73 -21.47 4.98
N ARG A 267 -4.58 -22.05 4.63
CA ARG A 267 -4.36 -22.66 3.30
C ARG A 267 -5.27 -23.87 3.11
N GLY A 268 -5.98 -23.91 1.98
CA GLY A 268 -6.95 -24.96 1.68
C GLY A 268 -8.23 -24.92 2.51
N THR A 269 -8.46 -23.85 3.28
CA THR A 269 -9.71 -23.60 4.02
C THR A 269 -10.62 -22.66 3.23
N PRO A 270 -11.90 -22.45 3.63
CA PRO A 270 -12.75 -21.40 3.05
C PRO A 270 -12.20 -19.98 3.18
N TYR A 271 -11.19 -19.77 4.04
CA TYR A 271 -10.56 -18.49 4.31
C TYR A 271 -9.20 -18.31 3.60
N ASP A 272 -8.86 -19.21 2.67
CA ASP A 272 -7.65 -19.07 1.85
C ASP A 272 -7.72 -17.81 0.97
N GLY A 273 -6.56 -17.31 0.57
CA GLY A 273 -6.42 -16.03 -0.12
C GLY A 273 -5.05 -15.85 -0.73
N VAL A 274 -4.89 -14.80 -1.55
CA VAL A 274 -3.60 -14.38 -2.10
C VAL A 274 -3.06 -13.24 -1.25
N PHE A 275 -2.04 -13.49 -0.44
CA PHE A 275 -1.48 -12.52 0.51
C PHE A 275 -0.23 -11.85 -0.07
N VAL A 276 -0.23 -10.52 -0.14
CA VAL A 276 0.81 -9.71 -0.76
C VAL A 276 1.48 -8.81 0.29
N ALA A 277 2.74 -9.08 0.60
CA ALA A 277 3.52 -8.38 1.63
C ALA A 277 4.16 -7.08 1.13
N LEU A 278 4.38 -6.13 2.05
CA LEU A 278 5.12 -4.90 1.75
C LEU A 278 6.63 -5.17 1.77
N ILE A 279 7.30 -4.96 0.63
CA ILE A 279 8.77 -4.97 0.58
C ILE A 279 9.31 -3.55 0.79
N VAL A 280 10.14 -3.37 1.82
CA VAL A 280 10.78 -2.08 2.16
C VAL A 280 12.29 -2.18 2.01
N GLU A 281 12.90 -3.20 2.61
CA GLU A 281 14.33 -3.47 2.53
C GLU A 281 14.64 -4.71 1.68
N GLU A 282 15.87 -4.83 1.19
CA GLU A 282 16.27 -5.98 0.38
C GLU A 282 16.14 -7.31 1.14
N ARG A 283 16.45 -7.33 2.44
CA ARG A 283 16.36 -8.53 3.29
C ARG A 283 14.94 -9.09 3.37
N HIS A 284 13.92 -8.23 3.27
CA HIS A 284 12.52 -8.65 3.34
C HIS A 284 12.16 -9.65 2.24
N LYS A 285 12.87 -9.70 1.10
CA LYS A 285 12.63 -10.72 0.05
C LYS A 285 12.62 -12.14 0.61
N ARG A 286 13.61 -12.48 1.45
CA ARG A 286 13.73 -13.82 2.02
C ARG A 286 12.74 -14.06 3.16
N GLU A 287 12.49 -13.04 3.98
CA GLU A 287 11.52 -13.09 5.07
C GLU A 287 10.10 -13.27 4.54
N ILE A 288 9.72 -12.54 3.48
CA ILE A 288 8.43 -12.66 2.79
C ILE A 288 8.24 -14.07 2.24
N LEU A 289 9.27 -14.64 1.61
CA LEU A 289 9.23 -16.02 1.12
C LEU A 289 9.06 -17.02 2.27
N ALA A 290 9.85 -16.88 3.34
CA ALA A 290 9.78 -17.76 4.51
C ALA A 290 8.43 -17.66 5.24
N SER A 291 7.80 -16.50 5.20
CA SER A 291 6.47 -16.23 5.79
C SER A 291 5.33 -16.95 5.07
N GLY A 292 5.50 -17.40 3.83
CA GLY A 292 4.44 -18.03 3.03
C GLY A 292 3.51 -17.06 2.30
N PHE A 293 3.92 -15.81 2.11
CA PHE A 293 3.18 -14.86 1.27
C PHE A 293 3.17 -15.30 -0.21
N ASP A 294 2.13 -14.92 -0.93
CA ASP A 294 1.93 -15.21 -2.35
C ASP A 294 2.54 -14.13 -3.27
N GLY A 295 2.98 -13.01 -2.70
CA GLY A 295 3.59 -11.92 -3.46
C GLY A 295 4.13 -10.79 -2.61
N MET A 296 4.68 -9.79 -3.30
CA MET A 296 5.14 -8.54 -2.69
C MET A 296 4.75 -7.30 -3.51
N TYR A 297 4.45 -6.20 -2.80
CA TYR A 297 4.13 -4.88 -3.35
C TYR A 297 4.95 -3.77 -2.67
N THR A 298 5.02 -2.58 -3.27
CA THR A 298 6.03 -1.57 -2.90
C THR A 298 5.47 -0.30 -2.23
N TYR A 299 4.16 -0.05 -2.34
CA TYR A 299 3.38 1.06 -1.79
C TYR A 299 3.89 2.48 -2.11
N PHE A 300 5.04 2.89 -1.59
CA PHE A 300 5.44 4.29 -1.53
C PHE A 300 5.58 4.94 -2.91
N ALA A 301 4.92 6.08 -3.11
CA ALA A 301 4.98 6.87 -4.35
C ALA A 301 6.35 7.52 -4.57
N SER A 302 7.13 7.74 -3.50
CA SER A 302 8.46 8.33 -3.59
C SER A 302 9.52 7.33 -4.02
N ASN A 303 9.91 7.41 -5.30
CA ASN A 303 11.10 6.76 -5.84
C ASN A 303 12.34 7.12 -4.99
N GLY A 304 13.03 6.09 -4.48
CA GLY A 304 14.20 6.23 -3.63
C GLY A 304 13.94 6.20 -2.12
N PHE A 305 12.68 6.19 -1.67
CA PHE A 305 12.35 6.17 -0.24
C PHE A 305 12.75 4.86 0.45
N SER A 306 12.55 3.73 -0.23
CA SER A 306 12.89 2.40 0.25
C SER A 306 13.55 1.57 -0.86
N PHE A 307 14.11 0.41 -0.52
CA PHE A 307 14.58 -0.53 -1.53
C PHE A 307 13.44 -0.93 -2.48
N GLY A 308 12.25 -1.21 -1.92
CA GLY A 308 11.06 -1.61 -2.67
C GLY A 308 10.53 -0.51 -3.61
N SER A 309 10.49 0.75 -3.16
CA SER A 309 9.97 1.87 -3.96
C SER A 309 10.97 2.46 -4.95
N SER A 310 12.23 1.99 -4.93
CA SER A 310 13.26 2.44 -5.87
C SER A 310 13.14 1.71 -7.20
N HIS A 311 12.76 2.41 -8.27
CA HIS A 311 12.46 1.81 -9.59
C HIS A 311 13.62 0.96 -10.14
N GLN A 312 14.87 1.35 -9.86
CA GLN A 312 16.08 0.61 -10.27
C GLN A 312 16.14 -0.83 -9.72
N ASN A 313 15.46 -1.11 -8.62
CA ASN A 313 15.46 -2.43 -7.97
C ASN A 313 14.34 -3.34 -8.49
N TRP A 314 13.32 -2.80 -9.18
CA TRP A 314 12.14 -3.57 -9.58
C TRP A 314 12.46 -4.76 -10.47
N LYS A 315 13.47 -4.66 -11.33
CA LYS A 315 13.93 -5.81 -12.13
C LYS A 315 14.46 -6.93 -11.24
N ALA A 316 15.27 -6.61 -10.24
CA ALA A 316 15.81 -7.59 -9.31
C ALA A 316 14.73 -8.21 -8.42
N ILE A 317 13.74 -7.41 -8.00
CA ILE A 317 12.60 -7.89 -7.23
C ILE A 317 11.75 -8.83 -8.09
N LYS A 318 11.40 -8.44 -9.32
CA LYS A 318 10.66 -9.28 -10.26
C LYS A 318 11.38 -10.60 -10.54
N THR A 319 12.68 -10.58 -10.81
CA THR A 319 13.48 -11.81 -11.00
C THR A 319 13.44 -12.71 -9.78
N PHE A 320 13.51 -12.15 -8.56
CA PHE A 320 13.36 -12.94 -7.34
C PHE A 320 11.96 -13.54 -7.23
N CYS A 321 10.91 -12.77 -7.53
CA CYS A 321 9.53 -13.24 -7.49
C CYS A 321 9.29 -14.38 -8.49
N ASP A 322 9.75 -14.22 -9.73
CA ASP A 322 9.63 -15.24 -10.78
C ASP A 322 10.34 -16.54 -10.42
N ALA A 323 11.54 -16.45 -9.85
CA ALA A 323 12.30 -17.62 -9.42
C ALA A 323 11.66 -18.37 -8.23
N ASN A 324 10.74 -17.73 -7.50
CA ASN A 324 10.11 -18.31 -6.30
C ASN A 324 8.59 -18.42 -6.43
N ASN A 325 8.03 -18.27 -7.63
CA ASN A 325 6.59 -18.32 -7.89
C ASN A 325 5.77 -17.34 -7.00
N LEU A 326 6.29 -16.12 -6.84
CA LEU A 326 5.62 -15.03 -6.13
C LEU A 326 5.09 -14.01 -7.14
N LEU A 327 4.00 -13.34 -6.80
CA LEU A 327 3.55 -12.14 -7.51
C LEU A 327 4.46 -10.96 -7.18
N PHE A 328 4.85 -10.19 -8.20
CA PHE A 328 5.39 -8.85 -8.01
C PHE A 328 4.39 -7.80 -8.47
N ILE A 329 3.97 -6.94 -7.53
CA ILE A 329 2.97 -5.90 -7.77
C ILE A 329 3.61 -4.52 -7.49
N PRO A 330 4.28 -3.88 -8.47
CA PRO A 330 4.85 -2.56 -8.26
C PRO A 330 3.75 -1.52 -7.99
N SER A 331 4.06 -0.58 -7.11
CA SER A 331 3.21 0.57 -6.79
C SER A 331 3.78 1.83 -7.41
N VAL A 332 2.96 2.54 -8.17
CA VAL A 332 3.30 3.78 -8.89
C VAL A 332 2.50 4.94 -8.32
N GLY A 333 3.07 6.15 -8.33
CA GLY A 333 2.37 7.34 -7.82
C GLY A 333 2.68 8.61 -8.62
N PRO A 334 1.78 9.62 -8.58
CA PRO A 334 1.91 10.82 -9.41
C PRO A 334 2.96 11.81 -8.90
N GLY A 335 3.39 11.65 -7.65
CA GLY A 335 4.34 12.46 -6.91
C GLY A 335 4.15 12.21 -5.41
N TYR A 336 4.81 13.01 -4.58
CA TYR A 336 4.70 12.93 -3.13
C TYR A 336 5.04 14.28 -2.51
N VAL A 337 4.26 14.72 -1.53
CA VAL A 337 4.53 15.92 -0.72
C VAL A 337 3.62 15.90 0.51
N ASP A 338 4.20 15.55 1.65
CA ASP A 338 3.49 15.42 2.93
C ASP A 338 3.83 16.51 3.93
N THR A 339 4.52 17.57 3.50
CA THR A 339 5.05 18.62 4.39
C THR A 339 3.99 19.44 5.11
N ALA A 340 2.73 19.40 4.66
CA ALA A 340 1.59 19.91 5.42
C ALA A 340 1.45 19.18 6.77
N VAL A 341 1.62 17.85 6.78
CA VAL A 341 1.51 17.00 7.98
C VAL A 341 2.86 16.70 8.61
N ARG A 342 3.93 16.55 7.82
CA ARG A 342 5.29 16.21 8.28
C ARG A 342 6.30 17.23 7.75
N PRO A 343 6.42 18.42 8.38
CA PRO A 343 7.26 19.52 7.87
C PRO A 343 8.74 19.17 7.68
N TRP A 344 9.23 18.17 8.41
CA TRP A 344 10.60 17.66 8.37
C TRP A 344 10.87 16.70 7.20
N ASN A 345 9.84 16.25 6.48
CA ASN A 345 9.95 15.16 5.50
C ASN A 345 10.18 15.62 4.05
N ASN A 346 10.55 16.89 3.84
CA ASN A 346 10.70 17.47 2.49
C ASN A 346 11.74 16.73 1.59
N HIS A 347 12.69 16.01 2.17
CA HIS A 347 13.67 15.22 1.40
C HIS A 347 13.01 14.09 0.57
N ASN A 348 11.81 13.64 0.97
CA ASN A 348 11.03 12.65 0.25
C ASN A 348 10.06 13.25 -0.78
N THR A 349 9.95 14.59 -0.85
CA THR A 349 9.11 15.28 -1.83
C THR A 349 9.53 14.92 -3.26
N ARG A 350 8.55 14.65 -4.11
CA ARG A 350 8.69 14.37 -5.54
C ARG A 350 7.66 15.20 -6.30
N ASN A 351 8.15 16.24 -6.98
CA ASN A 351 7.30 17.09 -7.81
C ASN A 351 6.66 16.27 -8.92
N ARG A 352 5.39 16.55 -9.22
CA ARG A 352 4.65 15.81 -10.26
C ARG A 352 5.14 16.12 -11.68
N VAL A 353 5.81 17.27 -11.86
CA VAL A 353 6.36 17.76 -13.15
C VAL A 353 5.35 17.61 -14.28
N ASN A 354 4.13 18.12 -14.08
CA ASN A 354 3.01 18.06 -15.02
C ASN A 354 2.64 16.64 -15.52
N GLY A 355 2.92 15.61 -14.71
CA GLY A 355 2.65 14.19 -15.04
C GLY A 355 3.91 13.39 -15.39
N ARG A 356 5.05 14.04 -15.70
CA ARG A 356 6.29 13.33 -16.10
C ARG A 356 6.81 12.39 -15.03
N TYR A 357 6.66 12.75 -13.75
CA TYR A 357 7.03 11.86 -12.65
C TYR A 357 6.19 10.57 -12.67
N TYR A 358 4.88 10.72 -12.86
CA TYR A 358 3.96 9.59 -12.91
C TYR A 358 4.24 8.67 -14.10
N GLU A 359 4.40 9.25 -15.30
CA GLU A 359 4.75 8.50 -16.51
C GLU A 359 6.05 7.72 -16.35
N THR A 360 7.05 8.31 -15.68
CA THR A 360 8.33 7.62 -15.41
C THR A 360 8.12 6.40 -14.50
N SER A 361 7.27 6.53 -13.47
CA SER A 361 6.94 5.42 -12.56
C SER A 361 6.13 4.33 -13.29
N LEU A 362 5.13 4.71 -14.07
CA LEU A 362 4.33 3.80 -14.90
C LEU A 362 5.17 3.06 -15.94
N GLN A 363 6.08 3.76 -16.63
CA GLN A 363 7.02 3.16 -17.58
C GLN A 363 7.95 2.16 -16.91
N ALA A 364 8.46 2.48 -15.73
CA ALA A 364 9.30 1.57 -14.96
C ALA A 364 8.54 0.30 -14.55
N ALA A 365 7.27 0.44 -14.13
CA ALA A 365 6.43 -0.70 -13.77
C ALA A 365 6.14 -1.56 -15.00
N LEU A 366 5.80 -0.96 -16.14
CA LEU A 366 5.58 -1.67 -17.39
C LEU A 366 6.81 -2.47 -17.84
N SER A 367 8.01 -1.93 -17.62
CA SER A 367 9.28 -2.55 -18.07
C SER A 367 9.59 -3.89 -17.40
N VAL A 368 9.05 -4.14 -16.20
CA VAL A 368 9.25 -5.39 -15.46
C VAL A 368 8.11 -6.38 -15.65
N ARG A 369 7.16 -6.09 -16.53
CA ARG A 369 6.07 -6.99 -16.95
C ARG A 369 5.30 -7.62 -15.78
N PRO A 370 4.75 -6.82 -14.84
CA PRO A 370 4.00 -7.36 -13.72
C PRO A 370 2.62 -7.84 -14.19
N GLU A 371 2.02 -8.74 -13.41
CA GLU A 371 0.65 -9.18 -13.64
C GLU A 371 -0.37 -8.13 -13.21
N ILE A 372 -0.07 -7.42 -12.12
CA ILE A 372 -0.89 -6.35 -11.52
C ILE A 372 0.01 -5.14 -11.29
N VAL A 373 -0.53 -3.94 -11.50
CA VAL A 373 0.07 -2.67 -11.05
C VAL A 373 -0.83 -2.00 -10.03
N THR A 374 -0.24 -1.40 -9.00
CA THR A 374 -0.99 -0.63 -7.99
C THR A 374 -0.71 0.86 -8.12
N ILE A 375 -1.73 1.68 -7.92
CA ILE A 375 -1.63 3.14 -7.93
C ILE A 375 -1.71 3.64 -6.48
N THR A 376 -0.67 4.34 -6.05
CA THR A 376 -0.60 5.08 -4.79
C THR A 376 -0.70 6.56 -5.12
N SER A 377 -1.89 7.16 -5.06
CA SER A 377 -3.17 6.63 -4.57
C SER A 377 -4.37 7.30 -5.24
N PHE A 378 -5.59 6.87 -4.96
CA PHE A 378 -6.78 7.63 -5.33
C PHE A 378 -6.82 8.96 -4.56
N ASN A 379 -6.91 8.90 -3.22
CA ASN A 379 -7.20 10.06 -2.37
C ASN A 379 -6.37 10.15 -1.08
N GLN A 380 -5.10 9.72 -1.06
CA GLN A 380 -4.23 9.99 0.10
C GLN A 380 -3.72 11.43 0.09
N TRP A 381 -4.58 12.38 0.49
CA TRP A 381 -4.33 13.82 0.42
C TRP A 381 -3.19 14.30 1.31
N HIS A 382 -3.00 13.66 2.48
CA HIS A 382 -1.95 14.02 3.44
C HIS A 382 -0.55 13.88 2.84
N GLU A 383 -0.38 12.94 1.91
CA GLU A 383 0.91 12.62 1.32
C GLU A 383 1.09 13.19 -0.09
N GLY A 384 0.08 13.91 -0.59
CA GLY A 384 0.12 14.50 -1.93
C GLY A 384 0.23 13.47 -3.06
N THR A 385 -0.20 12.22 -2.82
CA THR A 385 -0.10 11.11 -3.79
C THR A 385 -1.39 10.86 -4.58
N GLN A 386 -2.45 11.61 -4.30
CA GLN A 386 -3.78 11.43 -4.88
C GLN A 386 -3.81 11.68 -6.40
N ILE A 387 -4.58 10.86 -7.13
CA ILE A 387 -4.99 11.15 -8.52
C ILE A 387 -6.40 11.74 -8.60
N GLU A 388 -7.15 11.76 -7.49
CA GLU A 388 -8.41 12.48 -7.33
C GLU A 388 -8.26 13.94 -7.79
N ARG A 389 -9.34 14.50 -8.34
CA ARG A 389 -9.35 15.87 -8.87
C ARG A 389 -8.99 16.90 -7.80
N ALA A 390 -8.01 17.74 -8.12
CA ALA A 390 -7.59 18.87 -7.30
C ALA A 390 -7.78 20.17 -8.05
N VAL A 391 -8.07 21.24 -7.32
CA VAL A 391 -8.32 22.59 -7.85
C VAL A 391 -7.36 23.62 -7.27
N PRO A 392 -7.03 24.68 -8.01
CA PRO A 392 -6.30 25.82 -7.46
C PRO A 392 -7.04 26.43 -6.28
N LYS A 393 -6.34 26.60 -5.16
CA LYS A 393 -6.87 27.26 -3.95
C LYS A 393 -5.79 28.14 -3.35
N LYS A 394 -6.19 29.36 -3.00
CA LYS A 394 -5.36 30.34 -2.31
C LYS A 394 -6.13 30.95 -1.15
N THR A 395 -5.48 31.07 -0.01
CA THR A 395 -5.94 31.83 1.15
C THR A 395 -5.06 33.07 1.31
N SER A 396 -5.29 33.87 2.35
CA SER A 396 -4.42 35.00 2.68
C SER A 396 -3.00 34.57 3.07
N THR A 397 -2.83 33.35 3.58
CA THR A 397 -1.59 32.84 4.18
C THR A 397 -0.98 31.66 3.43
N HIS A 398 -1.72 31.03 2.52
CA HIS A 398 -1.29 29.79 1.87
C HIS A 398 -1.70 29.73 0.39
N VAL A 399 -0.87 29.08 -0.43
CA VAL A 399 -1.18 28.73 -1.81
C VAL A 399 -1.01 27.21 -1.93
N TYR A 400 -2.11 26.52 -2.17
CA TYR A 400 -2.08 25.08 -2.38
C TYR A 400 -1.43 24.75 -3.73
N LEU A 401 -0.75 23.62 -3.80
CA LEU A 401 -0.34 23.04 -5.07
C LEU A 401 -1.59 22.60 -5.85
N ASP A 402 -1.48 22.63 -7.17
CA ASP A 402 -2.56 22.24 -8.08
C ASP A 402 -2.00 21.53 -9.33
N TYR A 403 -2.88 21.25 -10.28
CA TYR A 403 -2.55 20.48 -11.49
C TYR A 403 -2.29 21.38 -12.71
N GLN A 404 -2.32 22.71 -12.55
CA GLN A 404 -2.14 23.65 -13.65
C GLN A 404 -0.75 23.46 -14.30
N PRO A 405 -0.65 23.65 -15.64
CA PRO A 405 -1.68 24.14 -16.56
C PRO A 405 -2.71 23.09 -17.00
N ASN A 406 -2.67 21.87 -16.46
CA ASN A 406 -3.63 20.83 -16.81
C ASN A 406 -4.96 21.00 -16.04
N GLN A 407 -5.99 20.29 -16.51
CA GLN A 407 -7.30 20.22 -15.87
C GLN A 407 -7.27 19.38 -14.58
N PRO A 408 -8.27 19.53 -13.68
CA PRO A 408 -8.35 18.74 -12.44
C PRO A 408 -8.33 17.22 -12.65
N ASP A 409 -8.82 16.74 -13.81
CA ASP A 409 -8.90 15.32 -14.16
C ASP A 409 -7.62 14.74 -14.79
N HIS A 410 -6.54 15.52 -14.87
CA HIS A 410 -5.32 15.16 -15.60
C HIS A 410 -4.75 13.80 -15.21
N TYR A 411 -4.63 13.52 -13.91
CA TYR A 411 -4.05 12.26 -13.44
C TYR A 411 -4.98 11.07 -13.67
N LEU A 412 -6.31 11.26 -13.64
CA LEU A 412 -7.27 10.22 -14.02
C LEU A 412 -7.10 9.84 -15.51
N ARG A 413 -7.02 10.85 -16.39
CA ARG A 413 -6.80 10.61 -17.83
C ARG A 413 -5.46 9.94 -18.11
N LEU A 414 -4.41 10.36 -17.40
CA LEU A 414 -3.09 9.75 -17.53
C LEU A 414 -3.09 8.29 -17.06
N THR A 415 -3.76 7.98 -15.95
CA THR A 415 -3.95 6.60 -15.49
C THR A 415 -4.65 5.75 -16.55
N ARG A 416 -5.74 6.24 -17.15
CA ARG A 416 -6.45 5.50 -18.21
C ARG A 416 -5.55 5.20 -19.41
N GLN A 417 -4.81 6.19 -19.91
CA GLN A 417 -3.89 6.02 -21.04
C GLN A 417 -2.85 4.93 -20.77
N TRP A 418 -2.33 4.86 -19.54
CA TRP A 418 -1.36 3.86 -19.14
C TRP A 418 -2.00 2.51 -18.84
N ALA A 419 -3.22 2.45 -18.33
CA ALA A 419 -3.96 1.20 -18.15
C ALA A 419 -4.24 0.51 -19.50
N GLU A 420 -4.65 1.28 -20.51
CA GLU A 420 -4.81 0.79 -21.88
C GLU A 420 -3.49 0.30 -22.47
N SER A 421 -2.40 1.04 -22.25
CA SER A 421 -1.06 0.67 -22.72
C SER A 421 -0.55 -0.60 -22.04
N PHE A 422 -0.74 -0.70 -20.71
CA PHE A 422 -0.40 -1.87 -19.91
C PHE A 422 -1.15 -3.11 -20.40
N ASN A 423 -2.46 -3.02 -20.64
CA ASN A 423 -3.24 -4.15 -21.15
C ASN A 423 -2.78 -4.57 -22.56
N LYS A 424 -2.56 -3.60 -23.46
CA LYS A 424 -2.05 -3.88 -24.82
C LYS A 424 -0.69 -4.58 -24.81
N GLU A 425 0.21 -4.18 -23.93
CA GLU A 425 1.52 -4.82 -23.79
C GLU A 425 1.41 -6.19 -23.13
N LYS A 426 0.56 -6.35 -22.12
CA LYS A 426 0.29 -7.64 -21.46
C LYS A 426 -0.24 -8.68 -22.46
N ASP A 427 -1.14 -8.30 -23.36
CA ASP A 427 -1.62 -9.17 -24.45
C ASP A 427 -0.48 -9.66 -25.36
N LYS A 428 0.57 -8.85 -25.57
CA LYS A 428 1.75 -9.23 -26.37
C LYS A 428 2.72 -10.15 -25.63
N TRP A 429 2.76 -10.08 -24.30
CA TRP A 429 3.67 -10.92 -23.49
C TRP A 429 3.10 -12.31 -23.22
N LEU A 430 1.77 -12.45 -23.30
CA LEU A 430 1.04 -13.70 -23.06
C LEU A 430 0.75 -14.49 -24.35
N MET A 431 1.05 -13.91 -25.51
CA MET A 431 1.21 -14.62 -26.79
C MET A 431 2.62 -15.21 -26.87
#